data_AF-A0A2S9WX45-F1
#
_entry.id   AF-A0A2S9WX45-F1
#
_cell.length_a   1.000
_cell.length_b   1.000
_cell.length_c   1.000
_cell.angle_alpha   90.00
_cell.angle_beta   90.00
_cell.angle_gamma   90.00
#
_symmetry.space_group_name_H-M   'P 1'
#
loop_
_entity.id
_entity.type
_entity.pdbx_description
1 polymer ?
#
loop_
_entity_poly.entity_id
_entity_poly.type
_entity_poly.pdbx_seq_one_letter_code
_entity_poly.pdbx_strand_id
1 'polypeptide(L)'
;MKKSLFIFCFLCFVISFAQVGIGTAMPDPSALLDISSSTQGMLAPRMTTTQRLAIVSPANGLLVYDTDENRFFFYEDDSWSSLDPVKKRTNYKLVQSIADLTDELTAGSGSKYVLNTDFLYEINGTIIFDFPIDLNGAYIEGVDSSEDILVNNSSGSLFEGTSGGGLRNLTLSGNGKQLFDITGTATDLLLINNTVIAGASTVGTLSGLGTVFLSVTQYISNMDGLTIDNIDNFFVSNIFWTETNTGTFMEFTGSFEDLQMNGGRVVTDSGEIGIDVSANPNIVNDATLAELSFVGDGTFVEGYTVGSYTGFNFTNDWNVNCSGIPAETDVQATGDLNFDFGPTTGAPTTFTSNIPKKLEGFTTTNNSFRFIPSGNNRIVYDGKQERFFNVNASLSFQGDMPNDRFIFYLAKGGPAPGNPAAVLNETRVWRQVITGGDLGAVPITGVINLEPGEYVEVWVQRFSGSGRVLTVSLNLTIF
;
A
#
# COMPACT_ATOMS: atom_id res chain seq x y z
N MET A 1 -70.77 -92.22 15.66
CA MET A 1 -70.97 -90.81 16.05
C MET A 1 -70.11 -89.94 15.14
N LYS A 2 -70.72 -88.99 14.43
CA LYS A 2 -70.05 -88.03 13.52
C LYS A 2 -69.43 -86.91 14.36
N LYS A 3 -68.18 -86.50 14.08
CA LYS A 3 -67.68 -85.17 14.44
C LYS A 3 -66.80 -84.63 13.30
N SER A 4 -67.39 -83.70 12.58
CA SER A 4 -66.71 -82.75 11.69
C SER A 4 -65.94 -81.76 12.56
N LEU A 5 -64.70 -81.41 12.17
CA LEU A 5 -64.06 -80.18 12.63
C LEU A 5 -63.33 -79.55 11.44
N PHE A 6 -64.02 -78.57 10.86
CA PHE A 6 -63.53 -77.66 9.85
C PHE A 6 -62.88 -76.49 10.60
N ILE A 7 -61.58 -76.25 10.43
CA ILE A 7 -60.93 -75.00 10.83
C ILE A 7 -60.32 -74.38 9.57
N PHE A 8 -61.01 -73.35 9.11
CA PHE A 8 -60.59 -72.34 8.16
C PHE A 8 -59.91 -71.22 8.96
N CYS A 9 -58.64 -70.92 8.70
CA CYS A 9 -58.02 -69.68 9.20
C CYS A 9 -56.87 -69.20 8.31
N PHE A 10 -57.23 -68.22 7.47
CA PHE A 10 -56.49 -67.01 7.12
C PHE A 10 -55.06 -67.16 6.58
N LEU A 11 -54.93 -67.21 5.25
CA LEU A 11 -53.71 -66.80 4.55
C LEU A 11 -53.46 -65.32 4.81
N CYS A 12 -52.51 -65.00 5.68
CA CYS A 12 -51.86 -63.69 5.68
C CYS A 12 -51.00 -63.60 4.40
N PHE A 13 -51.44 -62.81 3.43
CA PHE A 13 -50.59 -62.39 2.33
C PHE A 13 -49.51 -61.46 2.89
N VAL A 14 -48.37 -62.02 3.27
CA VAL A 14 -47.15 -61.24 3.49
C VAL A 14 -46.64 -60.85 2.12
N ILE A 15 -46.76 -59.57 1.78
CA ILE A 15 -46.10 -59.00 0.59
C ILE A 15 -44.60 -58.96 0.94
N SER A 16 -43.86 -59.99 0.54
CA SER A 16 -42.40 -59.97 0.61
C SER A 16 -41.86 -59.15 -0.56
N PHE A 17 -41.16 -58.05 -0.29
CA PHE A 17 -40.39 -57.37 -1.32
C PHE A 17 -39.16 -58.22 -1.66
N ALA A 18 -38.97 -58.58 -2.93
CA ALA A 18 -37.75 -59.24 -3.38
C ALA A 18 -36.65 -58.17 -3.55
N GLN A 19 -35.94 -57.85 -2.46
CA GLN A 19 -34.70 -57.08 -2.51
C GLN A 19 -33.52 -58.02 -2.70
N VAL A 20 -32.55 -57.63 -3.51
CA VAL A 20 -31.33 -58.41 -3.67
C VAL A 20 -30.31 -57.91 -2.65
N GLY A 21 -30.10 -58.69 -1.59
CA GLY A 21 -28.97 -58.49 -0.67
C GLY A 21 -27.79 -59.36 -1.07
N ILE A 22 -26.61 -58.77 -1.25
CA ILE A 22 -25.35 -59.50 -1.42
C ILE A 22 -24.47 -59.18 -0.21
N GLY A 23 -24.21 -60.19 0.64
CA GLY A 23 -23.42 -60.00 1.86
C GLY A 23 -24.15 -59.34 3.03
N THR A 24 -25.44 -59.03 2.89
CA THR A 24 -26.33 -58.57 3.98
C THR A 24 -27.63 -59.38 4.02
N ALA A 25 -28.10 -59.69 5.23
CA ALA A 25 -29.40 -60.36 5.45
C ALA A 25 -30.55 -59.37 5.64
N MET A 26 -30.23 -58.09 5.84
CA MET A 26 -31.18 -57.00 5.97
C MET A 26 -30.77 -55.89 5.00
N PRO A 27 -31.09 -56.02 3.70
CA PRO A 27 -30.90 -54.94 2.75
C PRO A 27 -31.59 -53.67 3.24
N ASP A 28 -31.02 -52.51 2.94
CA ASP A 28 -31.67 -51.24 3.22
C ASP A 28 -33.08 -51.21 2.61
N PRO A 29 -34.13 -50.80 3.36
CA PRO A 29 -35.50 -50.76 2.84
C PRO A 29 -35.69 -49.88 1.60
N SER A 30 -34.79 -48.93 1.34
CA SER A 30 -34.82 -48.06 0.16
C SER A 30 -34.07 -48.63 -1.06
N ALA A 31 -33.34 -49.74 -0.90
CA ALA A 31 -32.52 -50.33 -1.96
C ALA A 31 -33.24 -51.48 -2.69
N LEU A 32 -33.11 -51.53 -4.03
CA LEU A 32 -33.45 -52.72 -4.83
C LEU A 32 -32.30 -53.74 -4.84
N LEU A 33 -31.06 -53.26 -4.74
CA LEU A 33 -29.83 -54.04 -4.61
C LEU A 33 -28.98 -53.39 -3.50
N ASP A 34 -28.66 -54.15 -2.47
CA ASP A 34 -27.76 -53.75 -1.38
C ASP A 34 -26.59 -54.72 -1.30
N ILE A 35 -25.36 -54.19 -1.38
CA ILE A 35 -24.14 -54.97 -1.38
C ILE A 35 -23.31 -54.54 -0.17
N SER A 36 -23.12 -55.45 0.79
CA SER A 36 -22.30 -55.23 1.97
C SER A 36 -21.08 -56.15 1.95
N SER A 37 -19.89 -55.56 1.99
CA SER A 37 -18.63 -56.28 2.15
C SER A 37 -17.58 -55.34 2.73
N SER A 38 -16.71 -55.88 3.59
CA SER A 38 -15.54 -55.15 4.10
C SER A 38 -14.26 -55.43 3.29
N THR A 39 -14.30 -56.38 2.34
CA THR A 39 -13.11 -56.83 1.60
C THR A 39 -13.29 -56.91 0.09
N GLN A 40 -14.52 -56.80 -0.42
CA GLN A 40 -14.84 -56.92 -1.86
C GLN A 40 -15.68 -55.71 -2.31
N GLY A 41 -15.57 -55.35 -3.58
CA GLY A 41 -16.35 -54.27 -4.19
C GLY A 41 -17.20 -54.75 -5.36
N MET A 42 -17.96 -53.82 -5.94
CA MET A 42 -18.69 -54.05 -7.19
C MET A 42 -17.77 -53.78 -8.39
N LEU A 43 -17.67 -54.73 -9.31
CA LEU A 43 -17.02 -54.52 -10.60
C LEU A 43 -18.08 -54.06 -11.62
N ALA A 44 -18.08 -52.78 -11.99
CA ALA A 44 -18.94 -52.29 -13.07
C ALA A 44 -18.54 -52.91 -14.43
N PRO A 45 -19.44 -52.97 -15.42
CA PRO A 45 -19.10 -53.38 -16.78
C PRO A 45 -17.90 -52.58 -17.32
N ARG A 46 -16.86 -53.30 -17.76
CA ARG A 46 -15.62 -52.72 -18.31
C ARG A 46 -15.65 -52.82 -19.83
N MET A 47 -15.35 -51.73 -20.51
CA MET A 47 -15.39 -51.66 -21.98
C MET A 47 -14.50 -50.54 -22.50
N THR A 48 -14.11 -50.59 -23.78
CA THR A 48 -13.36 -49.52 -24.45
C THR A 48 -14.24 -48.29 -24.69
N THR A 49 -13.65 -47.13 -25.00
CA THR A 49 -14.40 -45.92 -25.35
C THR A 49 -15.32 -46.16 -26.54
N THR A 50 -14.82 -46.85 -27.57
CA THR A 50 -15.64 -47.22 -28.72
C THR A 50 -16.84 -48.08 -28.33
N GLN A 51 -16.66 -49.02 -27.40
CA GLN A 51 -17.75 -49.90 -26.94
C GLN A 51 -18.77 -49.15 -26.08
N ARG A 52 -18.33 -48.24 -25.20
CA ARG A 52 -19.21 -47.36 -24.41
C ARG A 52 -20.07 -46.50 -25.31
N LEU A 53 -19.47 -45.85 -26.30
CA LEU A 53 -20.18 -45.00 -27.27
C LEU A 53 -21.09 -45.79 -28.21
N ALA A 54 -20.86 -47.10 -28.38
CA ALA A 54 -21.69 -47.98 -29.19
C ALA A 54 -22.92 -48.53 -28.45
N ILE A 55 -23.10 -48.24 -27.15
CA ILE A 55 -24.32 -48.62 -26.42
C ILE A 55 -25.50 -47.85 -27.03
N VAL A 56 -26.46 -48.58 -27.58
CA VAL A 56 -27.68 -48.00 -28.17
C VAL A 56 -28.68 -47.70 -27.06
N SER A 57 -29.18 -46.46 -27.00
CA SER A 57 -30.17 -46.00 -26.02
C SER A 57 -29.78 -46.31 -24.56
N PRO A 58 -28.60 -45.87 -24.08
CA PRO A 58 -28.21 -46.05 -22.69
C PRO A 58 -29.21 -45.35 -21.76
N ALA A 59 -29.49 -45.96 -20.60
CA ALA A 59 -30.41 -45.39 -19.62
C ALA A 59 -29.70 -44.35 -18.75
N ASN A 60 -30.41 -43.31 -18.32
CA ASN A 60 -29.89 -42.37 -17.33
C ASN A 60 -29.49 -43.11 -16.04
N GLY A 61 -28.30 -42.81 -15.53
CA GLY A 61 -27.67 -43.50 -14.40
C GLY A 61 -26.90 -44.78 -14.76
N LEU A 62 -26.80 -45.16 -16.05
CA LEU A 62 -26.00 -46.32 -16.46
C LEU A 62 -24.51 -46.09 -16.18
N LEU A 63 -23.93 -46.87 -15.27
CA LEU A 63 -22.52 -46.79 -14.86
C LEU A 63 -21.65 -47.83 -15.58
N VAL A 64 -20.54 -47.38 -16.16
CA VAL A 64 -19.53 -48.24 -16.79
C VAL A 64 -18.12 -47.78 -16.40
N TYR A 65 -17.14 -48.68 -16.51
CA TYR A 65 -15.73 -48.33 -16.43
C TYR A 65 -15.11 -48.37 -17.83
N ASP A 66 -14.65 -47.22 -18.32
CA ASP A 66 -13.98 -47.09 -19.60
C ASP A 66 -12.51 -47.49 -19.47
N THR A 67 -12.08 -48.53 -20.20
CA THR A 67 -10.73 -49.08 -20.11
C THR A 67 -9.69 -48.31 -20.91
N ASP A 68 -10.10 -47.48 -21.88
CA ASP A 68 -9.16 -46.64 -22.62
C ASP A 68 -8.85 -45.37 -21.81
N GLU A 69 -9.87 -44.80 -21.16
CA GLU A 69 -9.76 -43.59 -20.34
C GLU A 69 -9.45 -43.85 -18.84
N ASN A 70 -9.45 -45.12 -18.43
CA ASN A 70 -9.21 -45.59 -17.06
C ASN A 70 -10.05 -44.88 -15.98
N ARG A 71 -11.35 -44.73 -16.23
CA ARG A 71 -12.26 -44.00 -15.33
C ARG A 71 -13.71 -44.49 -15.44
N PHE A 72 -14.50 -44.16 -14.42
CA PHE A 72 -15.93 -44.40 -14.44
C PHE A 72 -16.66 -43.32 -15.23
N PHE A 73 -17.64 -43.77 -16.02
CA PHE A 73 -18.59 -42.94 -16.74
C PHE A 73 -20.01 -43.34 -16.39
N PHE A 74 -20.89 -42.35 -16.31
CA PHE A 74 -22.32 -42.56 -16.19
C PHE A 74 -23.06 -41.80 -17.30
N TYR A 75 -24.18 -42.35 -17.75
CA TYR A 75 -25.01 -41.69 -18.76
C TYR A 75 -26.04 -40.80 -18.09
N GLU A 76 -26.14 -39.55 -18.51
CA GLU A 76 -27.14 -38.57 -18.06
C GLU A 76 -27.45 -37.59 -19.19
N ASP A 77 -28.70 -37.12 -19.30
CA ASP A 77 -29.11 -36.05 -20.22
C ASP A 77 -28.57 -36.18 -21.66
N ASP A 78 -28.69 -37.39 -22.22
CA ASP A 78 -28.22 -37.73 -23.57
C ASP A 78 -26.69 -37.63 -23.81
N SER A 79 -25.89 -37.73 -22.73
CA SER A 79 -24.43 -37.70 -22.80
C SER A 79 -23.78 -38.64 -21.79
N TRP A 80 -22.53 -39.02 -22.06
CA TRP A 80 -21.68 -39.69 -21.09
C TRP A 80 -20.87 -38.67 -20.29
N SER A 81 -21.05 -38.66 -18.97
CA SER A 81 -20.29 -37.85 -18.01
C SER A 81 -19.31 -38.73 -17.22
N SER A 82 -18.07 -38.28 -17.03
CA SER A 82 -17.13 -38.97 -16.14
C SER A 82 -17.43 -38.65 -14.68
N LEU A 83 -17.30 -39.62 -13.77
CA LEU A 83 -17.35 -39.40 -12.31
C LEU A 83 -16.05 -38.78 -11.76
N ASP A 84 -15.39 -37.91 -12.54
CA ASP A 84 -14.18 -37.22 -12.09
C ASP A 84 -14.58 -36.10 -11.11
N PRO A 85 -14.14 -36.13 -9.84
CA PRO A 85 -14.61 -35.21 -8.81
C PRO A 85 -14.14 -33.75 -9.01
N VAL A 86 -13.32 -33.44 -10.02
CA VAL A 86 -12.73 -32.11 -10.15
C VAL A 86 -13.11 -31.48 -11.49
N LYS A 87 -13.98 -30.47 -11.45
CA LYS A 87 -14.00 -29.43 -12.49
C LYS A 87 -12.68 -28.67 -12.41
N LYS A 88 -11.67 -29.14 -13.13
CA LYS A 88 -10.40 -28.41 -13.26
C LYS A 88 -10.65 -27.21 -14.17
N ARG A 89 -10.07 -26.06 -13.80
CA ARG A 89 -9.82 -25.00 -14.78
C ARG A 89 -9.08 -25.63 -15.96
N THR A 90 -9.43 -25.29 -17.19
CA THR A 90 -8.76 -25.81 -18.39
C THR A 90 -7.30 -25.34 -18.48
N ASN A 91 -7.05 -24.18 -17.88
CA ASN A 91 -5.83 -23.40 -17.93
C ASN A 91 -5.19 -23.37 -16.53
N TYR A 92 -4.81 -24.55 -16.05
CA TYR A 92 -4.35 -24.75 -14.68
C TYR A 92 -3.32 -25.87 -14.59
N LYS A 93 -2.34 -25.68 -13.71
CA LYS A 93 -1.27 -26.63 -13.45
C LYS A 93 -1.05 -26.75 -11.94
N LEU A 94 -1.20 -27.98 -11.42
CA LEU A 94 -0.87 -28.31 -10.04
C LEU A 94 0.61 -28.70 -9.98
N VAL A 95 1.37 -28.04 -9.11
CA VAL A 95 2.80 -28.26 -8.90
C VAL A 95 2.99 -28.92 -7.54
N GLN A 96 3.33 -30.20 -7.55
CA GLN A 96 3.59 -31.00 -6.35
C GLN A 96 5.08 -31.32 -6.20
N SER A 97 5.85 -31.15 -7.27
CA SER A 97 7.30 -31.27 -7.28
C SER A 97 7.90 -30.44 -8.41
N ILE A 98 9.21 -30.21 -8.35
CA ILE A 98 9.94 -29.48 -9.41
C ILE A 98 9.85 -30.18 -10.78
N ALA A 99 9.62 -31.50 -10.79
CA ALA A 99 9.48 -32.29 -12.02
C ALA A 99 8.24 -31.89 -12.83
N ASP A 100 7.21 -31.34 -12.17
CA ASP A 100 6.00 -30.85 -12.84
C ASP A 100 6.30 -29.63 -13.73
N LEU A 101 7.42 -28.94 -13.52
CA LEU A 101 7.82 -27.73 -14.25
C LEU A 101 8.86 -27.98 -15.36
N THR A 102 8.92 -29.20 -15.88
CA THR A 102 9.89 -29.58 -16.93
C THR A 102 9.73 -28.75 -18.22
N ASP A 103 8.48 -28.44 -18.61
CA ASP A 103 8.19 -27.65 -19.81
C ASP A 103 8.64 -26.18 -19.64
N GLU A 104 8.39 -25.60 -18.47
CA GLU A 104 8.80 -24.23 -18.11
C GLU A 104 10.32 -24.10 -18.03
N LEU A 105 11.01 -25.12 -17.51
CA LEU A 105 12.47 -25.17 -17.52
C LEU A 105 13.02 -25.25 -18.95
N THR A 106 12.37 -26.04 -19.81
CA THR A 106 12.73 -26.14 -21.23
C THR A 106 12.52 -24.80 -21.94
N ALA A 107 11.41 -24.10 -21.65
CA ALA A 107 11.15 -22.76 -22.16
C ALA A 107 12.22 -21.75 -21.72
N GLY A 108 12.73 -21.87 -20.50
CA GLY A 108 13.88 -21.10 -20.00
C GLY A 108 15.25 -21.68 -20.35
N SER A 109 15.33 -22.55 -21.35
CA SER A 109 16.57 -23.15 -21.86
C SER A 109 17.44 -23.84 -20.80
N GLY A 110 16.82 -24.41 -19.77
CA GLY A 110 17.51 -25.10 -18.68
C GLY A 110 18.21 -24.19 -17.67
N SER A 111 17.90 -22.88 -17.68
CA SER A 111 18.52 -21.89 -16.79
C SER A 111 17.55 -21.16 -15.87
N LYS A 112 16.25 -21.22 -16.20
CA LYS A 112 15.15 -20.64 -15.42
C LYS A 112 13.83 -21.33 -15.78
N TYR A 113 12.83 -21.20 -14.93
CA TYR A 113 11.46 -21.63 -15.18
C TYR A 113 10.66 -20.47 -15.76
N VAL A 114 10.48 -20.44 -17.08
CA VAL A 114 9.63 -19.42 -17.73
C VAL A 114 8.20 -19.90 -17.69
N LEU A 115 7.38 -19.23 -16.88
CA LEU A 115 5.98 -19.61 -16.72
C LEU A 115 5.15 -19.22 -17.94
N ASN A 116 4.11 -20.01 -18.21
CA ASN A 116 3.16 -19.74 -19.28
C ASN A 116 2.00 -18.89 -18.76
N THR A 117 1.76 -17.74 -19.38
CA THR A 117 0.66 -16.81 -19.07
C THR A 117 -0.72 -17.45 -19.12
N ASP A 118 -0.88 -18.51 -19.90
CA ASP A 118 -2.16 -19.19 -20.06
C ASP A 118 -2.49 -20.09 -18.86
N PHE A 119 -1.54 -20.38 -17.96
CA PHE A 119 -1.77 -21.25 -16.81
C PHE A 119 -1.81 -20.49 -15.49
N LEU A 120 -2.71 -20.93 -14.61
CA LEU A 120 -2.63 -20.69 -13.17
C LEU A 120 -1.85 -21.85 -12.54
N TYR A 121 -0.77 -21.52 -11.83
CA TYR A 121 0.09 -22.48 -11.14
C TYR A 121 -0.33 -22.59 -9.68
N GLU A 122 -0.89 -23.72 -9.28
CA GLU A 122 -1.19 -24.00 -7.86
C GLU A 122 -0.06 -24.81 -7.24
N ILE A 123 0.46 -24.32 -6.12
CA ILE A 123 1.49 -24.98 -5.33
C ILE A 123 0.79 -25.86 -4.29
N ASN A 124 1.24 -27.10 -4.19
CA ASN A 124 0.76 -28.04 -3.18
C ASN A 124 1.95 -28.67 -2.47
N GLY A 125 2.29 -28.10 -1.32
CA GLY A 125 3.43 -28.45 -0.51
C GLY A 125 4.67 -27.60 -0.76
N THR A 126 5.81 -28.05 -0.23
CA THR A 126 7.08 -27.34 -0.31
C THR A 126 7.85 -27.72 -1.57
N ILE A 127 8.04 -26.76 -2.47
CA ILE A 127 8.74 -26.94 -3.75
C ILE A 127 10.08 -26.22 -3.71
N ILE A 128 11.15 -26.97 -3.96
CA ILE A 128 12.53 -26.45 -3.97
C ILE A 128 12.91 -26.13 -5.41
N PHE A 129 13.22 -24.85 -5.69
CA PHE A 129 13.61 -24.36 -7.00
C PHE A 129 15.13 -24.28 -7.09
N ASP A 130 15.72 -25.04 -8.00
CA ASP A 130 17.15 -25.07 -8.31
C ASP A 130 17.57 -24.05 -9.39
N PHE A 131 16.60 -23.41 -10.04
CA PHE A 131 16.78 -22.29 -10.97
C PHE A 131 15.77 -21.17 -10.70
N PRO A 132 16.06 -19.92 -11.11
CA PRO A 132 15.12 -18.81 -10.97
C PRO A 132 13.80 -19.03 -11.73
N ILE A 133 12.75 -18.32 -11.31
CA ILE A 133 11.42 -18.30 -11.90
C ILE A 133 11.26 -16.97 -12.65
N ASP A 134 10.92 -17.04 -13.92
CA ASP A 134 10.47 -15.88 -14.69
C ASP A 134 8.95 -15.93 -14.75
N LEU A 135 8.32 -15.05 -13.96
CA LEU A 135 6.86 -15.00 -13.82
C LEU A 135 6.18 -14.80 -15.16
N ASN A 136 6.78 -14.00 -16.06
CA ASN A 136 6.29 -13.77 -17.41
C ASN A 136 4.78 -13.44 -17.44
N GLY A 137 4.26 -12.69 -16.46
CA GLY A 137 2.84 -12.34 -16.32
C GLY A 137 1.92 -13.44 -15.79
N ALA A 138 2.41 -14.64 -15.50
CA ALA A 138 1.64 -15.75 -14.95
C ALA A 138 1.33 -15.57 -13.46
N TYR A 139 0.40 -16.41 -12.97
CA TYR A 139 -0.06 -16.39 -11.58
C TYR A 139 0.32 -17.69 -10.88
N ILE A 140 0.85 -17.56 -9.66
CA ILE A 140 1.12 -18.64 -8.72
C ILE A 140 0.22 -18.46 -7.50
N GLU A 141 -0.44 -19.52 -7.07
CA GLU A 141 -1.24 -19.53 -5.85
C GLU A 141 -0.94 -20.73 -4.96
N GLY A 142 -1.05 -20.54 -3.66
CA GLY A 142 -1.23 -21.62 -2.69
C GLY A 142 -2.66 -21.62 -2.13
N VAL A 143 -2.92 -22.58 -1.26
CA VAL A 143 -4.17 -22.71 -0.50
C VAL A 143 -3.88 -22.66 1.01
N ASP A 144 -2.79 -23.28 1.45
CA ASP A 144 -2.28 -23.23 2.81
C ASP A 144 -0.85 -22.66 2.82
N SER A 145 -0.72 -21.38 3.13
CA SER A 145 0.58 -20.70 3.17
C SER A 145 1.58 -21.33 4.13
N SER A 146 1.15 -22.18 5.08
CA SER A 146 2.02 -22.86 6.03
C SER A 146 2.70 -24.09 5.43
N GLU A 147 2.12 -24.67 4.37
CA GLU A 147 2.62 -25.90 3.71
C GLU A 147 3.03 -25.64 2.25
N ASP A 148 2.38 -24.69 1.57
CA ASP A 148 2.64 -24.28 0.20
C ASP A 148 3.77 -23.25 0.16
N ILE A 149 4.99 -23.76 -0.02
CA ILE A 149 6.23 -22.98 0.13
C ILE A 149 7.08 -23.08 -1.13
N LEU A 150 7.48 -21.94 -1.68
CA LEU A 150 8.53 -21.87 -2.69
C LEU A 150 9.87 -21.63 -1.99
N VAL A 151 10.82 -22.55 -2.15
CA VAL A 151 12.14 -22.46 -1.50
C VAL A 151 13.20 -22.15 -2.55
N ASN A 152 13.94 -21.06 -2.36
CA ASN A 152 15.05 -20.73 -3.22
C ASN A 152 16.27 -21.63 -2.95
N ASN A 153 16.60 -22.48 -3.91
CA ASN A 153 17.86 -23.21 -3.95
C ASN A 153 18.70 -22.88 -5.20
N SER A 154 18.30 -21.88 -5.99
CA SER A 154 19.02 -21.40 -7.17
C SER A 154 20.36 -20.75 -6.81
N SER A 155 21.20 -20.47 -7.81
CA SER A 155 22.45 -19.71 -7.57
C SER A 155 22.23 -18.20 -7.42
N GLY A 156 21.03 -17.70 -7.68
CA GLY A 156 20.67 -16.28 -7.71
C GLY A 156 19.36 -16.01 -6.95
N SER A 157 18.51 -15.20 -7.54
CA SER A 157 17.20 -14.85 -6.97
C SER A 157 16.18 -15.96 -7.24
N LEU A 158 15.10 -16.01 -6.44
CA LEU A 158 13.99 -16.93 -6.71
C LEU A 158 13.21 -16.50 -7.94
N PHE A 159 12.96 -15.20 -8.08
CA PHE A 159 12.29 -14.59 -9.21
C PHE A 159 13.26 -13.69 -9.96
N GLU A 160 13.48 -14.00 -11.25
CA GLU A 160 14.31 -13.22 -12.16
C GLU A 160 13.57 -13.07 -13.49
N GLY A 161 13.34 -11.83 -13.93
CA GLY A 161 12.58 -11.61 -15.17
C GLY A 161 12.36 -10.16 -15.53
N THR A 162 11.74 -9.97 -16.69
CA THR A 162 11.41 -8.64 -17.24
C THR A 162 9.92 -8.32 -17.18
N SER A 163 9.15 -9.08 -16.41
CA SER A 163 7.73 -8.86 -16.20
C SER A 163 7.34 -9.33 -14.79
N GLY A 164 6.25 -8.77 -14.28
CA GLY A 164 5.66 -9.21 -13.02
C GLY A 164 4.78 -10.45 -13.19
N GLY A 165 3.77 -10.56 -12.33
CA GLY A 165 2.84 -11.66 -12.26
C GLY A 165 1.97 -11.56 -11.02
N GLY A 166 1.32 -12.66 -10.64
CA GLY A 166 0.56 -12.74 -9.40
C GLY A 166 1.11 -13.81 -8.47
N LEU A 167 1.29 -13.46 -7.20
CA LEU A 167 1.64 -14.39 -6.12
C LEU A 167 0.58 -14.29 -5.04
N ARG A 168 0.01 -15.42 -4.60
CA ARG A 168 -0.96 -15.37 -3.51
C ARG A 168 -1.04 -16.60 -2.61
N ASN A 169 -1.36 -16.36 -1.33
CA ASN A 169 -1.70 -17.41 -0.35
C ASN A 169 -0.59 -18.48 -0.18
N LEU A 170 0.67 -18.07 -0.21
CA LEU A 170 1.82 -18.98 -0.16
C LEU A 170 2.98 -18.37 0.63
N THR A 171 3.99 -19.17 0.96
CA THR A 171 5.23 -18.68 1.57
C THR A 171 6.37 -18.68 0.56
N LEU A 172 7.11 -17.57 0.53
CA LEU A 172 8.37 -17.42 -0.20
C LEU A 172 9.52 -17.56 0.80
N SER A 173 10.28 -18.64 0.66
CA SER A 173 11.46 -18.91 1.49
C SER A 173 12.73 -18.62 0.71
N GLY A 174 13.46 -17.59 1.11
CA GLY A 174 14.73 -17.24 0.47
C GLY A 174 15.85 -18.22 0.81
N ASN A 175 15.73 -19.00 1.90
CA ASN A 175 16.72 -20.00 2.31
C ASN A 175 18.17 -19.45 2.30
N GLY A 176 18.33 -18.24 2.82
CA GLY A 176 19.61 -17.50 2.85
C GLY A 176 20.02 -16.90 1.50
N LYS A 177 19.11 -16.81 0.52
CA LYS A 177 19.32 -16.25 -0.83
C LYS A 177 18.27 -15.18 -1.13
N GLN A 178 18.49 -14.43 -2.21
CA GLN A 178 17.61 -13.34 -2.64
C GLN A 178 16.29 -13.89 -3.18
N LEU A 179 15.19 -13.14 -3.00
CA LEU A 179 13.89 -13.55 -3.53
C LEU A 179 13.56 -12.89 -4.86
N PHE A 180 13.71 -11.57 -4.98
CA PHE A 180 13.29 -10.83 -6.17
C PHE A 180 14.45 -10.13 -6.85
N ASP A 181 14.55 -10.27 -8.17
CA ASP A 181 15.34 -9.44 -9.07
C ASP A 181 14.54 -9.25 -10.37
N ILE A 182 13.51 -8.39 -10.29
CA ILE A 182 12.57 -8.16 -11.39
C ILE A 182 12.78 -6.74 -11.93
N THR A 183 13.12 -6.65 -13.21
CA THR A 183 13.27 -5.37 -13.94
C THR A 183 12.27 -5.32 -15.09
N GLY A 184 11.08 -4.80 -14.82
CA GLY A 184 9.97 -4.75 -15.77
C GLY A 184 9.93 -3.48 -16.62
N THR A 185 8.75 -3.22 -17.17
CA THR A 185 8.40 -2.00 -17.90
C THR A 185 7.16 -1.34 -17.30
N ALA A 186 6.91 -0.07 -17.66
CA ALA A 186 5.76 0.72 -17.22
C ALA A 186 4.37 0.10 -17.54
N THR A 187 4.31 -1.02 -18.28
CA THR A 187 3.07 -1.75 -18.55
C THR A 187 2.90 -3.02 -17.69
N ASP A 188 3.95 -3.44 -16.99
CA ASP A 188 3.96 -4.68 -16.23
C ASP A 188 3.33 -4.51 -14.84
N LEU A 189 2.66 -5.58 -14.40
CA LEU A 189 1.95 -5.65 -13.12
C LEU A 189 2.57 -6.74 -12.24
N LEU A 190 2.85 -6.43 -10.98
CA LEU A 190 3.14 -7.40 -9.94
C LEU A 190 2.13 -7.30 -8.80
N LEU A 191 1.45 -8.41 -8.51
CA LEU A 191 0.53 -8.55 -7.39
C LEU A 191 1.10 -9.56 -6.39
N ILE A 192 1.22 -9.18 -5.12
CA ILE A 192 1.59 -10.10 -4.04
C ILE A 192 0.53 -10.00 -2.95
N ASN A 193 -0.19 -11.09 -2.68
CA ASN A 193 -1.33 -11.09 -1.77
C ASN A 193 -1.25 -12.23 -0.74
N ASN A 194 -1.54 -11.98 0.54
CA ASN A 194 -1.57 -12.99 1.59
C ASN A 194 -0.31 -13.88 1.55
N THR A 195 0.87 -13.25 1.55
CA THR A 195 2.13 -13.95 1.31
C THR A 195 3.08 -13.71 2.48
N VAL A 196 3.72 -14.78 2.94
CA VAL A 196 4.81 -14.71 3.93
C VAL A 196 6.14 -14.74 3.19
N ILE A 197 7.02 -13.80 3.50
CA ILE A 197 8.35 -13.64 2.92
C ILE A 197 9.38 -13.90 4.02
N ALA A 198 10.12 -14.99 3.90
CA ALA A 198 10.92 -15.50 5.00
C ALA A 198 12.34 -15.89 4.61
N GLY A 199 13.29 -15.59 5.50
CA GLY A 199 14.64 -16.17 5.47
C GLY A 199 15.48 -15.78 4.25
N ALA A 200 15.22 -14.64 3.61
CA ALA A 200 15.99 -14.19 2.47
C ALA A 200 17.29 -13.49 2.87
N SER A 201 18.33 -13.56 2.03
CA SER A 201 19.53 -12.73 2.22
C SER A 201 19.29 -11.25 1.98
N THR A 202 18.34 -10.98 1.11
CA THR A 202 17.69 -9.70 0.85
C THR A 202 16.35 -10.06 0.22
N VAL A 203 15.27 -9.34 0.52
CA VAL A 203 14.03 -9.53 -0.24
C VAL A 203 14.30 -9.24 -1.71
N GLY A 204 15.12 -8.23 -2.01
CA GLY A 204 15.71 -8.01 -3.32
C GLY A 204 15.20 -6.74 -3.99
N THR A 205 15.07 -6.75 -5.31
CA THR A 205 14.77 -5.54 -6.10
C THR A 205 13.56 -5.72 -7.00
N LEU A 206 12.70 -4.71 -7.00
CA LEU A 206 11.65 -4.50 -7.99
C LEU A 206 11.92 -3.17 -8.69
N SER A 207 12.17 -3.22 -10.01
CA SER A 207 12.47 -2.03 -10.79
C SER A 207 11.62 -1.92 -12.07
N GLY A 208 11.23 -0.71 -12.41
CA GLY A 208 10.69 -0.36 -13.74
C GLY A 208 9.26 -0.83 -14.03
N LEU A 209 8.56 -1.46 -13.07
CA LEU A 209 7.20 -1.97 -13.27
C LEU A 209 6.17 -0.83 -13.26
N GLY A 210 5.10 -0.96 -14.04
CA GLY A 210 4.00 0.00 -14.05
C GLY A 210 3.17 -0.03 -12.78
N THR A 211 2.93 -1.22 -12.21
CA THR A 211 2.21 -1.34 -10.94
C THR A 211 2.76 -2.46 -10.08
N VAL A 212 2.99 -2.16 -8.81
CA VAL A 212 3.25 -3.15 -7.76
C VAL A 212 2.20 -2.98 -6.67
N PHE A 213 1.44 -4.03 -6.40
CA PHE A 213 0.41 -4.03 -5.36
C PHE A 213 0.67 -5.16 -4.35
N LEU A 214 0.98 -4.79 -3.11
CA LEU A 214 1.21 -5.70 -1.99
C LEU A 214 0.00 -5.67 -1.06
N SER A 215 -0.59 -6.81 -0.76
CA SER A 215 -1.77 -6.92 0.11
C SER A 215 -1.56 -8.01 1.15
N VAL A 216 -1.58 -7.67 2.44
CA VAL A 216 -1.38 -8.61 3.55
C VAL A 216 -0.08 -9.41 3.36
N THR A 217 1.03 -8.72 3.54
CA THR A 217 2.37 -9.32 3.43
C THR A 217 3.08 -9.31 4.78
N GLN A 218 3.73 -10.42 5.12
CA GLN A 218 4.52 -10.55 6.34
C GLN A 218 5.97 -10.88 5.98
N TYR A 219 6.90 -10.21 6.63
CA TYR A 219 8.34 -10.37 6.42
C TYR A 219 8.98 -10.87 7.71
N ILE A 220 9.70 -12.00 7.65
CA ILE A 220 10.27 -12.68 8.82
C ILE A 220 11.70 -13.14 8.54
N SER A 221 12.64 -12.76 9.42
CA SER A 221 14.02 -13.28 9.39
C SER A 221 14.75 -13.04 8.07
N ASN A 222 14.43 -11.95 7.37
CA ASN A 222 15.17 -11.52 6.18
C ASN A 222 16.38 -10.70 6.63
N MET A 223 17.56 -10.95 6.04
CA MET A 223 18.79 -10.24 6.42
C MET A 223 18.83 -8.80 5.89
N ASP A 224 18.06 -8.53 4.84
CA ASP A 224 17.86 -7.20 4.28
C ASP A 224 16.50 -7.16 3.54
N GLY A 225 16.02 -5.97 3.24
CA GLY A 225 14.67 -5.75 2.71
C GLY A 225 14.58 -5.64 1.20
N LEU A 226 13.63 -4.80 0.77
CA LEU A 226 13.24 -4.62 -0.63
C LEU A 226 13.65 -3.24 -1.14
N THR A 227 14.39 -3.19 -2.24
CA THR A 227 14.61 -1.96 -3.02
C THR A 227 13.51 -1.83 -4.08
N ILE A 228 12.79 -0.72 -4.03
CA ILE A 228 11.73 -0.35 -4.97
C ILE A 228 12.23 0.85 -5.80
N ASP A 229 12.39 0.65 -7.10
CA ASP A 229 13.00 1.61 -8.01
C ASP A 229 12.13 1.87 -9.24
N ASN A 230 11.86 3.13 -9.59
CA ASN A 230 11.16 3.49 -10.83
C ASN A 230 9.85 2.71 -11.04
N ILE A 231 8.98 2.69 -10.02
CA ILE A 231 7.66 2.06 -10.11
C ILE A 231 6.62 3.14 -10.29
N ASP A 232 5.87 3.13 -11.39
CA ASP A 232 4.87 4.19 -11.62
C ASP A 232 3.85 4.18 -10.49
N ASN A 233 3.25 3.04 -10.16
CA ASN A 233 2.23 2.91 -9.12
C ASN A 233 2.61 1.87 -8.07
N PHE A 234 3.06 2.31 -6.89
CA PHE A 234 3.39 1.43 -5.77
C PHE A 234 2.32 1.51 -4.68
N PHE A 235 1.69 0.38 -4.38
CA PHE A 235 0.57 0.32 -3.45
C PHE A 235 0.73 -0.81 -2.43
N VAL A 236 0.50 -0.49 -1.15
CA VAL A 236 0.55 -1.45 -0.06
C VAL A 236 -0.71 -1.35 0.79
N SER A 237 -1.32 -2.50 1.05
CA SER A 237 -2.42 -2.68 1.99
C SER A 237 -2.01 -3.73 3.02
N ASN A 238 -1.74 -3.30 4.26
CA ASN A 238 -1.24 -4.13 5.35
C ASN A 238 0.11 -4.81 5.05
N ILE A 239 1.16 -4.22 5.59
CA ILE A 239 2.51 -4.80 5.61
C ILE A 239 2.98 -5.05 7.04
N PHE A 240 3.63 -6.19 7.29
CA PHE A 240 4.17 -6.50 8.61
C PHE A 240 5.63 -6.94 8.54
N TRP A 241 6.53 -6.06 8.98
CA TRP A 241 7.93 -6.39 9.24
C TRP A 241 8.09 -6.74 10.71
N THR A 242 8.45 -8.00 10.99
CA THR A 242 8.73 -8.47 12.36
C THR A 242 10.09 -8.02 12.86
N GLU A 243 10.30 -8.09 14.17
CA GLU A 243 11.56 -7.82 14.88
C GLU A 243 12.72 -8.77 14.52
N THR A 244 12.50 -9.74 13.64
CA THR A 244 13.53 -10.72 13.26
C THR A 244 14.23 -10.35 11.95
N ASN A 245 13.75 -9.34 11.24
CA ASN A 245 14.40 -8.84 10.03
C ASN A 245 15.55 -7.90 10.42
N THR A 246 16.57 -7.79 9.57
CA THR A 246 17.69 -6.86 9.76
C THR A 246 17.87 -5.99 8.51
N GLY A 247 18.76 -4.99 8.56
CA GLY A 247 19.10 -4.16 7.40
C GLY A 247 18.09 -3.04 7.15
N THR A 248 17.86 -2.73 5.88
CA THR A 248 16.89 -1.73 5.42
C THR A 248 15.67 -2.44 4.86
N PHE A 249 14.51 -2.28 5.50
CA PHE A 249 13.33 -3.07 5.14
C PHE A 249 12.71 -2.65 3.80
N MET A 250 12.60 -1.35 3.55
CA MET A 250 12.11 -0.80 2.28
C MET A 250 12.93 0.41 1.89
N GLU A 251 13.55 0.36 0.71
CA GLU A 251 14.31 1.46 0.13
C GLU A 251 13.60 1.94 -1.13
N PHE A 252 13.31 3.24 -1.22
CA PHE A 252 12.64 3.85 -2.37
C PHE A 252 13.60 4.74 -3.15
N THR A 253 13.76 4.43 -4.44
CA THR A 253 14.66 5.17 -5.35
C THR A 253 13.97 5.45 -6.70
N GLY A 254 14.57 6.34 -7.50
CA GLY A 254 14.03 6.66 -8.82
C GLY A 254 12.78 7.54 -8.78
N SER A 255 11.80 7.26 -9.64
CA SER A 255 10.57 8.05 -9.76
C SER A 255 9.31 7.20 -9.54
N PHE A 256 8.28 7.82 -8.96
CA PHE A 256 6.96 7.24 -8.73
C PHE A 256 5.89 8.21 -9.22
N GLU A 257 4.90 7.71 -9.95
CA GLU A 257 3.68 8.49 -10.24
C GLU A 257 2.84 8.59 -8.97
N ASP A 258 2.57 7.44 -8.35
CA ASP A 258 1.83 7.31 -7.09
C ASP A 258 2.51 6.29 -6.16
N LEU A 259 2.67 6.67 -4.89
CA LEU A 259 3.21 5.78 -3.84
C LEU A 259 2.29 5.81 -2.63
N GLN A 260 1.59 4.72 -2.34
CA GLN A 260 0.70 4.68 -1.17
C GLN A 260 0.89 3.42 -0.35
N MET A 261 1.08 3.60 0.95
CA MET A 261 1.12 2.51 1.90
C MET A 261 0.12 2.75 3.01
N ASN A 262 -0.79 1.80 3.18
CA ASN A 262 -1.84 1.86 4.19
C ASN A 262 -1.82 0.64 5.10
N GLY A 263 -1.77 0.90 6.40
CA GLY A 263 -1.93 -0.10 7.44
C GLY A 263 -0.72 -1.02 7.60
N GLY A 264 -0.50 -1.46 8.84
CA GLY A 264 0.53 -2.45 9.14
C GLY A 264 1.44 -2.04 10.28
N ARG A 265 2.55 -2.76 10.39
CA ARG A 265 3.52 -2.56 11.47
C ARG A 265 4.93 -2.78 10.96
N VAL A 266 5.83 -1.90 11.37
CA VAL A 266 7.25 -1.96 11.06
C VAL A 266 8.00 -1.95 12.38
N VAL A 267 8.72 -3.04 12.68
CA VAL A 267 9.49 -3.18 13.93
C VAL A 267 10.98 -3.13 13.61
N THR A 268 11.64 -2.02 13.95
CA THR A 268 13.08 -1.84 13.69
C THR A 268 13.87 -1.86 14.99
N ASP A 269 14.91 -2.68 15.03
CA ASP A 269 15.89 -2.73 16.12
C ASP A 269 17.11 -1.83 15.83
N SER A 270 17.99 -1.70 16.82
CA SER A 270 19.16 -0.81 16.72
C SER A 270 20.06 -1.16 15.53
N GLY A 271 20.27 -0.18 14.64
CA GLY A 271 21.08 -0.35 13.41
C GLY A 271 20.26 -0.72 12.16
N GLU A 272 18.95 -0.87 12.29
CA GLU A 272 18.03 -1.15 11.19
C GLU A 272 17.30 0.10 10.72
N ILE A 273 16.87 0.09 9.46
CA ILE A 273 16.11 1.17 8.83
C ILE A 273 14.77 0.61 8.34
N GLY A 274 13.66 1.24 8.75
CA GLY A 274 12.31 0.82 8.37
C GLY A 274 11.98 1.23 6.94
N ILE A 275 12.05 2.53 6.65
CA ILE A 275 11.88 3.09 5.32
C ILE A 275 13.08 3.99 5.01
N ASP A 276 13.71 3.80 3.86
CA ASP A 276 14.76 4.67 3.35
C ASP A 276 14.26 5.42 2.11
N VAL A 277 14.28 6.75 2.21
CA VAL A 277 13.99 7.70 1.12
C VAL A 277 15.13 8.71 0.94
N SER A 278 16.31 8.42 1.50
CA SER A 278 17.48 9.30 1.49
C SER A 278 18.05 9.56 0.09
N ALA A 279 17.76 8.66 -0.85
CA ALA A 279 18.03 8.80 -2.29
C ALA A 279 17.20 9.91 -2.96
N ASN A 280 16.25 10.52 -2.26
CA ASN A 280 15.32 11.54 -2.74
C ASN A 280 14.50 11.07 -3.96
N PRO A 281 13.66 10.03 -3.83
CA PRO A 281 12.82 9.59 -4.93
C PRO A 281 11.89 10.72 -5.39
N ASN A 282 11.69 10.82 -6.71
CA ASN A 282 10.81 11.83 -7.30
C ASN A 282 9.36 11.36 -7.25
N ILE A 283 8.49 12.13 -6.59
CA ILE A 283 7.04 11.86 -6.54
C ILE A 283 6.36 12.81 -7.52
N VAL A 284 5.63 12.27 -8.50
CA VAL A 284 4.98 13.08 -9.54
C VAL A 284 3.61 13.59 -9.08
N ASN A 285 2.75 12.71 -8.58
CA ASN A 285 1.39 13.08 -8.18
C ASN A 285 1.26 13.23 -6.65
N ASP A 286 1.29 12.11 -5.93
CA ASP A 286 1.12 12.06 -4.47
C ASP A 286 1.82 10.83 -3.87
N ALA A 287 2.38 11.00 -2.68
CA ALA A 287 2.83 9.89 -1.85
C ALA A 287 2.13 9.90 -0.49
N THR A 288 1.65 8.75 -0.01
CA THR A 288 0.90 8.66 1.25
C THR A 288 1.39 7.50 2.12
N LEU A 289 1.64 7.78 3.40
CA LEU A 289 1.83 6.78 4.46
C LEU A 289 0.75 6.96 5.52
N ALA A 290 -0.16 5.98 5.62
CA ALA A 290 -1.29 6.06 6.54
C ALA A 290 -1.40 4.77 7.39
N GLU A 291 -1.75 4.93 8.66
CA GLU A 291 -2.11 3.82 9.56
C GLU A 291 -1.00 2.76 9.79
N LEU A 292 0.25 3.04 9.41
CA LEU A 292 1.39 2.23 9.80
C LEU A 292 1.81 2.54 11.24
N SER A 293 2.24 1.49 11.96
CA SER A 293 2.85 1.63 13.28
C SER A 293 4.35 1.33 13.19
N PHE A 294 5.18 2.34 13.36
CA PHE A 294 6.63 2.22 13.54
C PHE A 294 6.95 2.06 15.02
N VAL A 295 7.69 1.02 15.38
CA VAL A 295 8.08 0.72 16.76
C VAL A 295 9.47 0.09 16.81
N GLY A 296 10.09 0.11 17.99
CA GLY A 296 11.44 -0.43 18.21
C GLY A 296 12.47 0.68 18.44
N ASP A 297 13.74 0.31 18.45
CA ASP A 297 14.87 1.18 18.80
C ASP A 297 15.72 1.59 17.57
N GLY A 298 15.32 1.20 16.36
CA GLY A 298 15.98 1.52 15.10
C GLY A 298 15.59 2.85 14.47
N THR A 299 16.09 3.10 13.26
CA THR A 299 15.70 4.25 12.45
C THR A 299 14.38 3.95 11.74
N PHE A 300 13.29 4.59 12.14
CA PHE A 300 11.98 4.33 11.49
C PHE A 300 11.95 4.79 10.04
N VAL A 301 12.48 5.98 9.78
CA VAL A 301 12.60 6.55 8.44
C VAL A 301 13.98 7.20 8.31
N GLU A 302 14.76 6.80 7.31
CA GLU A 302 15.89 7.56 6.82
C GLU A 302 15.39 8.54 5.76
N GLY A 303 15.20 9.79 6.17
CA GLY A 303 14.47 10.79 5.40
C GLY A 303 15.22 11.37 4.20
N TYR A 304 14.46 12.11 3.37
CA TYR A 304 14.98 12.90 2.25
C TYR A 304 16.12 13.81 2.71
N THR A 305 17.20 13.82 1.94
CA THR A 305 18.36 14.68 2.16
C THR A 305 18.21 16.06 1.53
N VAL A 306 17.25 16.25 0.63
CA VAL A 306 16.92 17.53 -0.02
C VAL A 306 15.39 17.70 -0.07
N GLY A 307 14.90 18.92 0.20
CA GLY A 307 13.48 19.27 0.08
C GLY A 307 12.62 18.89 1.30
N SER A 308 13.17 18.18 2.28
CA SER A 308 12.54 17.95 3.58
C SER A 308 12.62 19.18 4.50
N TYR A 309 11.87 19.13 5.59
CA TYR A 309 11.84 20.16 6.63
C TYR A 309 12.66 19.72 7.85
N THR A 310 13.19 20.68 8.61
CA THR A 310 13.97 20.33 9.82
C THR A 310 13.12 19.57 10.82
N GLY A 311 13.56 18.36 11.20
CA GLY A 311 12.83 17.48 12.12
C GLY A 311 11.77 16.60 11.44
N PHE A 312 11.72 16.60 10.11
CA PHE A 312 10.79 15.85 9.28
C PHE A 312 11.55 15.05 8.21
N ASN A 313 10.89 14.04 7.65
CA ASN A 313 11.55 13.05 6.81
C ASN A 313 11.20 13.18 5.33
N PHE A 314 10.10 13.84 4.98
CA PHE A 314 9.58 13.84 3.62
C PHE A 314 9.43 15.25 3.02
N THR A 315 9.26 15.34 1.71
CA THR A 315 8.92 16.58 0.98
C THR A 315 7.42 16.91 1.16
N ASN A 316 6.97 18.03 0.59
CA ASN A 316 5.56 18.39 0.57
C ASN A 316 4.70 17.52 -0.38
N ASP A 317 5.31 16.67 -1.20
CA ASP A 317 4.60 15.68 -2.05
C ASP A 317 4.05 14.50 -1.24
N TRP A 318 4.47 14.37 0.03
CA TRP A 318 4.03 13.29 0.90
C TRP A 318 2.88 13.73 1.83
N ASN A 319 2.03 12.79 2.20
CA ASN A 319 1.02 12.92 3.24
C ASN A 319 1.20 11.79 4.26
N VAL A 320 1.78 12.11 5.42
CA VAL A 320 2.18 11.10 6.42
C VAL A 320 1.35 11.23 7.68
N ASN A 321 0.63 10.17 8.01
CA ASN A 321 -0.15 10.04 9.23
C ASN A 321 0.00 8.62 9.81
N CYS A 322 1.13 8.41 10.50
CA CYS A 322 1.54 7.13 11.07
C CYS A 322 1.88 7.27 12.56
N SER A 323 1.87 6.15 13.29
CA SER A 323 2.36 6.10 14.67
C SER A 323 3.87 5.87 14.69
N GLY A 324 4.58 6.52 15.61
CA GLY A 324 6.04 6.37 15.79
C GLY A 324 6.89 7.42 15.08
N ILE A 325 6.35 8.06 14.04
CA ILE A 325 7.00 9.17 13.30
C ILE A 325 6.14 10.44 13.34
N PRO A 326 6.72 11.63 13.12
CA PRO A 326 5.95 12.88 13.02
C PRO A 326 4.85 12.80 11.95
N ALA A 327 3.71 13.44 12.20
CA ALA A 327 2.70 13.64 11.18
C ALA A 327 3.16 14.73 10.21
N GLU A 328 3.20 14.43 8.92
CA GLU A 328 3.71 15.32 7.86
C GLU A 328 2.61 15.56 6.84
N THR A 329 1.66 16.42 7.19
CA THR A 329 0.49 16.74 6.34
C THR A 329 0.28 18.25 6.28
N ASP A 330 -0.46 18.74 5.28
CA ASP A 330 -0.79 20.17 5.21
C ASP A 330 -1.53 20.66 6.45
N VAL A 331 -2.24 19.80 7.18
CA VAL A 331 -2.91 20.15 8.45
C VAL A 331 -1.92 20.52 9.56
N GLN A 332 -0.70 19.97 9.54
CA GLN A 332 0.36 20.27 10.51
C GLN A 332 1.23 21.47 10.10
N ALA A 333 0.98 22.08 8.93
CA ALA A 333 1.76 23.20 8.44
C ALA A 333 1.82 24.34 9.47
N THR A 334 3.03 24.76 9.82
CA THR A 334 3.27 25.83 10.79
C THR A 334 4.52 26.62 10.40
N GLY A 335 4.53 27.91 10.70
CA GLY A 335 5.68 28.75 10.42
C GLY A 335 5.80 29.87 11.44
N ASP A 336 7.03 30.29 11.68
CA ASP A 336 7.33 31.51 12.40
C ASP A 336 8.17 32.45 11.54
N LEU A 337 8.10 33.74 11.87
CA LEU A 337 8.87 34.78 11.23
C LEU A 337 9.22 35.83 12.27
N ASN A 338 10.51 36.06 12.48
CA ASN A 338 10.98 36.95 13.53
C ASN A 338 12.17 37.81 13.12
N PHE A 339 12.26 38.99 13.73
CA PHE A 339 13.50 39.77 13.84
C PHE A 339 13.51 40.54 15.15
N ASP A 340 14.72 40.84 15.63
CA ASP A 340 14.94 41.66 16.81
C ASP A 340 16.10 42.62 16.57
N PHE A 341 15.80 43.91 16.55
CA PHE A 341 16.77 44.99 16.42
C PHE A 341 16.94 45.70 17.76
N GLY A 342 18.13 46.26 18.00
CA GLY A 342 18.36 47.09 19.18
C GLY A 342 17.44 48.32 19.25
N PRO A 343 17.25 48.92 20.45
CA PRO A 343 16.27 49.99 20.71
C PRO A 343 16.41 51.25 19.85
N THR A 344 17.54 51.42 19.14
CA THR A 344 17.84 52.58 18.27
C THR A 344 18.24 52.18 16.85
N THR A 345 18.21 50.89 16.51
CA THR A 345 18.70 50.34 15.23
C THR A 345 17.58 49.67 14.42
N GLY A 346 16.32 49.89 14.79
CA GLY A 346 15.15 49.30 14.13
C GLY A 346 15.10 49.54 12.61
N ALA A 347 14.38 48.68 11.91
CA ALA A 347 14.24 48.76 10.47
C ALA A 347 13.26 49.91 10.07
N PRO A 348 13.71 50.88 9.26
CA PRO A 348 12.90 52.05 8.94
C PRO A 348 11.97 51.78 7.75
N THR A 349 10.66 51.95 7.95
CA THR A 349 9.68 52.04 6.85
C THR A 349 9.29 53.51 6.63
N THR A 350 9.56 54.03 5.43
CA THR A 350 9.35 55.45 5.08
C THR A 350 8.09 55.68 4.26
N PHE A 351 7.34 56.74 4.56
CA PHE A 351 6.08 57.12 3.92
C PHE A 351 6.21 58.48 3.23
N THR A 352 5.74 58.54 1.99
CA THR A 352 5.58 59.78 1.21
C THR A 352 4.12 60.18 1.04
N SER A 353 3.20 59.26 1.34
CA SER A 353 1.75 59.42 1.28
C SER A 353 1.10 58.50 2.34
N ASN A 354 -0.23 58.52 2.41
CA ASN A 354 -1.03 57.64 3.26
C ASN A 354 -1.29 56.25 2.64
N ILE A 355 -0.42 55.75 1.76
CA ILE A 355 -0.56 54.42 1.14
C ILE A 355 0.11 53.37 2.04
N PRO A 356 -0.54 52.23 2.33
CA PRO A 356 0.08 51.13 3.06
C PRO A 356 1.38 50.66 2.41
N LYS A 357 2.36 50.29 3.23
CA LYS A 357 3.64 49.72 2.78
C LYS A 357 3.99 48.50 3.62
N LYS A 358 4.73 47.57 3.00
CA LYS A 358 5.35 46.46 3.71
C LYS A 358 6.29 47.00 4.80
N LEU A 359 6.27 46.37 5.97
CA LEU A 359 7.27 46.64 7.00
C LEU A 359 8.63 46.13 6.51
N GLU A 360 9.65 46.96 6.70
CA GLU A 360 11.03 46.60 6.37
C GLU A 360 11.66 45.85 7.55
N GLY A 361 12.53 44.89 7.27
CA GLY A 361 13.27 44.08 8.24
C GLY A 361 13.54 42.68 7.72
N PHE A 362 14.82 42.31 7.59
CA PHE A 362 15.19 40.92 7.27
C PHE A 362 14.77 40.00 8.40
N THR A 363 14.08 38.92 8.06
CA THR A 363 13.49 37.99 9.02
C THR A 363 14.16 36.63 8.96
N THR A 364 14.18 35.98 10.11
CA THR A 364 14.59 34.59 10.30
C THR A 364 13.41 33.74 10.75
N THR A 365 13.54 32.42 10.59
CA THR A 365 12.61 31.42 11.11
C THR A 365 13.38 30.47 11.99
N ASN A 366 12.75 30.00 13.05
CA ASN A 366 13.32 29.01 13.94
C ASN A 366 12.56 27.68 13.85
N ASN A 367 11.27 27.72 13.51
CA ASN A 367 10.41 26.54 13.43
C ASN A 367 9.46 26.70 12.23
N SER A 368 9.67 25.92 11.18
CA SER A 368 8.83 25.96 9.98
C SER A 368 8.65 24.58 9.38
N PHE A 369 7.41 24.22 9.12
CA PHE A 369 6.98 23.03 8.39
C PHE A 369 5.96 23.46 7.32
N ARG A 370 6.27 23.19 6.05
CA ARG A 370 5.50 23.66 4.87
C ARG A 370 5.33 25.18 4.79
N PHE A 371 6.27 25.91 5.39
CA PHE A 371 6.42 27.34 5.22
C PHE A 371 7.89 27.67 4.97
N ILE A 372 8.14 28.55 4.02
CA ILE A 372 9.50 28.97 3.64
C ILE A 372 9.63 30.48 3.86
N PRO A 373 10.64 30.96 4.60
CA PRO A 373 10.93 32.39 4.67
C PRO A 373 11.44 32.93 3.33
N SER A 374 10.96 34.11 2.96
CA SER A 374 11.40 34.80 1.75
C SER A 374 11.94 36.20 2.10
N GLY A 375 13.10 36.22 2.76
CA GLY A 375 13.89 37.42 2.99
C GLY A 375 13.29 38.39 4.02
N ASN A 376 12.68 39.48 3.54
CA ASN A 376 12.29 40.65 4.35
C ASN A 376 10.78 40.63 4.60
N ASN A 377 10.38 40.17 5.80
CA ASN A 377 9.01 40.17 6.29
C ASN A 377 8.03 39.51 5.32
N ARG A 378 8.36 38.27 4.94
CA ARG A 378 7.54 37.42 4.09
C ARG A 378 7.73 35.96 4.45
N ILE A 379 6.62 35.26 4.67
CA ILE A 379 6.57 33.82 4.82
C ILE A 379 5.64 33.23 3.75
N VAL A 380 6.14 32.25 3.00
CA VAL A 380 5.47 31.62 1.85
C VAL A 380 4.93 30.27 2.27
N TYR A 381 3.68 29.97 1.93
CA TYR A 381 3.11 28.64 2.13
C TYR A 381 3.63 27.68 1.05
N ASP A 382 4.23 26.58 1.48
CA ASP A 382 4.86 25.57 0.63
C ASP A 382 4.17 24.19 0.76
N GLY A 383 2.87 24.19 1.08
CA GLY A 383 2.05 22.97 1.06
C GLY A 383 1.49 22.66 -0.33
N LYS A 384 0.60 21.67 -0.41
CA LYS A 384 -0.05 21.22 -1.67
C LYS A 384 -1.53 21.57 -1.76
N GLN A 385 -2.19 21.80 -0.64
CA GLN A 385 -3.63 22.04 -0.55
C GLN A 385 -3.93 23.43 -0.02
N GLU A 386 -4.90 24.10 -0.63
CA GLU A 386 -5.45 25.37 -0.13
C GLU A 386 -6.09 25.17 1.25
N ARG A 387 -5.74 26.03 2.22
CA ARG A 387 -6.36 25.97 3.56
C ARG A 387 -6.35 27.32 4.29
N PHE A 388 -7.19 27.38 5.31
CA PHE A 388 -7.21 28.47 6.28
C PHE A 388 -6.13 28.30 7.35
N PHE A 389 -5.48 29.40 7.69
CA PHE A 389 -4.45 29.52 8.71
C PHE A 389 -4.81 30.62 9.71
N ASN A 390 -4.49 30.38 10.98
CA ASN A 390 -4.48 31.43 12.00
C ASN A 390 -3.14 32.13 11.96
N VAL A 391 -3.14 33.46 11.85
CA VAL A 391 -1.93 34.27 11.86
C VAL A 391 -1.98 35.21 13.05
N ASN A 392 -0.96 35.13 13.89
CA ASN A 392 -0.74 36.03 15.00
C ASN A 392 0.60 36.74 14.78
N ALA A 393 0.59 38.06 14.76
CA ALA A 393 1.80 38.88 14.72
C ALA A 393 1.82 39.83 15.91
N SER A 394 2.99 40.05 16.46
CA SER A 394 3.26 41.08 17.45
C SER A 394 4.51 41.83 17.04
N LEU A 395 4.46 43.16 17.10
CA LEU A 395 5.60 43.99 16.75
C LEU A 395 5.77 45.12 17.76
N SER A 396 7.01 45.52 17.95
CA SER A 396 7.36 46.75 18.67
C SER A 396 7.87 47.78 17.67
N PHE A 397 7.40 49.01 17.77
CA PHE A 397 7.79 50.10 16.89
C PHE A 397 8.05 51.39 17.66
N GLN A 398 8.86 52.26 17.08
CA GLN A 398 9.13 53.61 17.54
C GLN A 398 8.62 54.62 16.50
N GLY A 399 7.81 55.57 16.96
CA GLY A 399 7.34 56.69 16.13
C GLY A 399 8.14 57.96 16.40
N ASP A 400 8.54 58.69 15.36
CA ASP A 400 9.39 59.88 15.54
C ASP A 400 8.60 61.13 15.98
N MET A 401 7.32 61.27 15.60
CA MET A 401 6.55 62.50 15.80
C MET A 401 5.38 62.31 16.77
N PRO A 402 5.12 63.29 17.67
CA PRO A 402 3.97 63.25 18.55
C PRO A 402 2.66 63.30 17.74
N ASN A 403 1.66 62.55 18.19
CA ASN A 403 0.34 62.41 17.59
C ASN A 403 0.29 61.70 16.21
N ASP A 404 1.40 61.10 15.76
CA ASP A 404 1.37 60.21 14.59
C ASP A 404 0.44 59.03 14.85
N ARG A 405 -0.35 58.65 13.84
CA ARG A 405 -1.22 57.47 13.88
C ARG A 405 -0.78 56.48 12.82
N PHE A 406 -0.45 55.29 13.28
CA PHE A 406 -0.11 54.15 12.43
C PHE A 406 -1.23 53.12 12.48
N ILE A 407 -1.43 52.47 11.34
CA ILE A 407 -2.37 51.38 11.15
C ILE A 407 -1.56 50.19 10.67
N PHE A 408 -1.64 49.08 11.37
CA PHE A 408 -0.93 47.85 11.05
C PHE A 408 -1.90 46.78 10.56
N TYR A 409 -1.41 45.92 9.67
CA TYR A 409 -2.22 44.93 8.95
C TYR A 409 -1.39 43.68 8.66
N LEU A 410 -2.09 42.57 8.49
CA LEU A 410 -1.60 41.48 7.66
C LEU A 410 -1.89 41.81 6.19
N ALA A 411 -1.00 41.39 5.30
CA ALA A 411 -1.20 41.43 3.87
C ALA A 411 -0.96 40.06 3.25
N LYS A 412 -1.75 39.73 2.23
CA LYS A 412 -1.67 38.48 1.47
C LYS A 412 -1.25 38.80 0.04
N GLY A 413 -0.27 38.08 -0.49
CA GLY A 413 0.12 38.17 -1.90
C GLY A 413 0.24 36.80 -2.56
N GLY A 414 0.20 36.78 -3.89
CA GLY A 414 0.28 35.54 -4.67
C GLY A 414 1.63 35.31 -5.35
N PRO A 415 1.88 34.08 -5.84
CA PRO A 415 3.19 33.68 -6.38
C PRO A 415 3.53 34.34 -7.73
N ALA A 416 2.53 34.75 -8.51
CA ALA A 416 2.75 35.29 -9.85
C ALA A 416 3.30 36.74 -9.85
N PRO A 417 4.26 37.09 -10.73
CA PRO A 417 4.69 38.46 -10.96
C PRO A 417 3.49 39.30 -11.45
N GLY A 418 2.92 40.11 -10.56
CA GLY A 418 1.68 40.87 -10.83
C GLY A 418 0.55 40.65 -9.83
N ASN A 419 0.72 39.76 -8.85
CA ASN A 419 -0.17 39.63 -7.69
C ASN A 419 0.49 40.22 -6.42
N PRO A 420 0.66 41.56 -6.34
CA PRO A 420 1.29 42.18 -5.18
C PRO A 420 0.44 41.97 -3.93
N ALA A 421 1.09 41.97 -2.77
CA ALA A 421 0.36 41.81 -1.52
C ALA A 421 -0.70 42.91 -1.34
N ALA A 422 -1.90 42.50 -0.95
CA ALA A 422 -3.00 43.36 -0.60
C ALA A 422 -3.24 43.29 0.91
N VAL A 423 -3.45 44.45 1.54
CA VAL A 423 -3.75 44.53 2.98
C VAL A 423 -5.12 43.93 3.28
N LEU A 424 -5.20 43.15 4.36
CA LEU A 424 -6.43 42.58 4.88
C LEU A 424 -7.05 43.55 5.89
N ASN A 425 -8.10 44.23 5.48
CA ASN A 425 -8.66 45.36 6.23
C ASN A 425 -9.30 44.94 7.56
N GLU A 426 -9.74 43.69 7.66
CA GLU A 426 -10.25 43.03 8.85
C GLU A 426 -9.19 42.84 9.94
N THR A 427 -7.90 42.90 9.60
CA THR A 427 -6.77 42.74 10.55
C THR A 427 -6.24 44.07 11.09
N ARG A 428 -6.92 45.19 10.82
CA ARG A 428 -6.48 46.56 11.17
C ARG A 428 -6.29 46.76 12.67
N VAL A 429 -5.10 47.21 13.05
CA VAL A 429 -4.83 47.69 14.42
C VAL A 429 -4.23 49.09 14.42
N TRP A 430 -4.83 49.98 15.21
CA TRP A 430 -4.45 51.39 15.27
C TRP A 430 -3.61 51.68 16.51
N ARG A 431 -2.50 52.42 16.34
CA ARG A 431 -1.72 52.97 17.45
C ARG A 431 -1.36 54.42 17.17
N GLN A 432 -1.67 55.28 18.13
CA GLN A 432 -1.21 56.67 18.15
C GLN A 432 0.10 56.78 18.92
N VAL A 433 1.07 57.55 18.43
CA VAL A 433 2.32 57.91 19.11
C VAL A 433 2.04 59.10 20.03
N ILE A 434 2.27 58.98 21.35
CA ILE A 434 1.90 60.06 22.29
C ILE A 434 2.98 61.15 22.31
N THR A 435 4.25 60.74 22.30
CA THR A 435 5.42 61.63 22.28
C THR A 435 6.40 61.18 21.21
N GLY A 436 7.20 62.11 20.65
CA GLY A 436 8.24 61.72 19.70
C GLY A 436 9.25 60.77 20.34
N GLY A 437 9.52 59.65 19.69
CA GLY A 437 10.33 58.56 20.21
C GLY A 437 9.58 57.53 21.09
N ASP A 438 8.25 57.62 21.20
CA ASP A 438 7.41 56.65 21.93
C ASP A 438 7.54 55.24 21.34
N LEU A 439 7.73 54.25 22.21
CA LEU A 439 7.79 52.83 21.89
C LEU A 439 6.42 52.18 22.14
N GLY A 440 5.82 51.65 21.07
CA GLY A 440 4.55 50.96 21.13
C GLY A 440 4.66 49.50 20.72
N ALA A 441 3.86 48.65 21.34
CA ALA A 441 3.64 47.28 20.89
C ALA A 441 2.26 47.14 20.26
N VAL A 442 2.15 46.32 19.21
CA VAL A 442 0.91 46.08 18.47
C VAL A 442 0.73 44.58 18.24
N PRO A 443 -0.33 43.95 18.78
CA PRO A 443 -0.76 42.64 18.36
C PRO A 443 -1.64 42.76 17.11
N ILE A 444 -1.53 41.82 16.17
CA ILE A 444 -2.30 41.73 14.94
C ILE A 444 -2.71 40.26 14.79
N THR A 445 -3.99 39.99 14.57
CA THR A 445 -4.50 38.62 14.43
C THR A 445 -5.45 38.53 13.25
N GLY A 446 -5.43 37.42 12.53
CA GLY A 446 -6.36 37.17 11.43
C GLY A 446 -6.41 35.70 11.03
N VAL A 447 -7.46 35.35 10.28
CA VAL A 447 -7.55 34.06 9.60
C VAL A 447 -7.37 34.32 8.11
N ILE A 448 -6.39 33.65 7.50
CA ILE A 448 -6.02 33.85 6.09
C ILE A 448 -6.14 32.51 5.37
N ASN A 449 -6.83 32.51 4.24
CA ASN A 449 -6.83 31.38 3.31
C ASN A 449 -5.63 31.50 2.37
N LEU A 450 -4.81 30.46 2.24
CA LEU A 450 -3.62 30.45 1.39
C LEU A 450 -3.65 29.23 0.44
N GLU A 451 -3.44 29.50 -0.85
CA GLU A 451 -3.06 28.53 -1.86
C GLU A 451 -1.53 28.32 -1.86
N PRO A 452 -1.03 27.17 -2.35
CA PRO A 452 0.41 26.94 -2.49
C PRO A 452 1.14 28.08 -3.22
N GLY A 453 2.26 28.53 -2.64
CA GLY A 453 3.07 29.64 -3.15
C GLY A 453 2.55 31.05 -2.79
N GLU A 454 1.36 31.18 -2.20
CA GLU A 454 0.91 32.43 -1.61
C GLU A 454 1.67 32.74 -0.31
N TYR A 455 1.69 34.01 0.07
CA TYR A 455 2.51 34.46 1.18
C TYR A 455 1.83 35.52 2.04
N VAL A 456 2.31 35.62 3.28
CA VAL A 456 1.86 36.59 4.27
C VAL A 456 3.00 37.54 4.64
N GLU A 457 2.65 38.82 4.79
CA GLU A 457 3.55 39.89 5.21
C GLU A 457 2.85 40.79 6.24
N VAL A 458 3.62 41.53 7.05
CA VAL A 458 3.07 42.57 7.91
C VAL A 458 3.25 43.95 7.29
N TRP A 459 2.17 44.72 7.19
CA TRP A 459 2.15 46.03 6.53
C TRP A 459 1.76 47.13 7.51
N VAL A 460 2.20 48.34 7.21
CA VAL A 460 1.94 49.55 7.99
C VAL A 460 1.50 50.69 7.09
N GLN A 461 0.60 51.52 7.59
CA GLN A 461 0.15 52.75 6.96
C GLN A 461 0.24 53.89 7.96
N ARG A 462 0.81 55.02 7.53
CA ARG A 462 0.69 56.28 8.26
C ARG A 462 -0.64 56.93 7.89
N PHE A 463 -1.44 57.31 8.89
CA PHE A 463 -2.78 57.89 8.68
C PHE A 463 -2.76 59.12 7.75
N SER A 464 -1.76 59.98 7.91
CA SER A 464 -1.63 61.20 7.12
C SER A 464 -0.18 61.69 7.05
N GLY A 465 0.17 62.34 5.94
CA GLY A 465 1.46 63.01 5.76
C GLY A 465 2.61 62.05 5.42
N SER A 466 3.82 62.60 5.41
CA SER A 466 5.08 61.88 5.20
C SER A 466 5.82 61.66 6.52
N GLY A 467 6.75 60.71 6.54
CA GLY A 467 7.65 60.45 7.66
C GLY A 467 8.07 59.00 7.70
N ARG A 468 8.41 58.45 8.88
CA ARG A 468 8.79 57.05 9.01
C ARG A 468 8.27 56.42 10.29
N VAL A 469 8.31 55.09 10.32
CA VAL A 469 8.20 54.28 11.53
C VAL A 469 9.44 53.39 11.61
N LEU A 470 9.99 53.21 12.81
CA LEU A 470 11.09 52.30 13.06
C LEU A 470 10.54 51.04 13.72
N THR A 471 10.67 49.89 13.08
CA THR A 471 10.25 48.62 13.68
C THR A 471 11.42 47.99 14.41
N VAL A 472 11.27 47.81 15.71
CA VAL A 472 12.33 47.31 16.60
C VAL A 472 12.29 45.79 16.64
N SER A 473 11.11 45.19 16.74
CA SER A 473 10.97 43.74 16.72
C SER A 473 9.68 43.32 16.03
N LEU A 474 9.70 42.13 15.44
CA LEU A 474 8.55 41.45 14.87
C LEU A 474 8.62 39.98 15.27
N ASN A 475 7.49 39.45 15.69
CA ASN A 475 7.26 38.03 15.88
C ASN A 475 5.91 37.68 15.26
N LEU A 476 5.92 36.83 14.24
CA LEU A 476 4.74 36.31 13.56
C LEU A 476 4.76 34.79 13.67
N THR A 477 3.60 34.21 13.93
CA THR A 477 3.34 32.76 13.92
C THR A 477 2.12 32.47 13.07
N ILE A 478 2.19 31.41 12.27
CA ILE A 478 1.13 30.92 11.38
C ILE A 478 0.95 29.40 11.56
N PHE A 479 -0.31 28.92 11.64
CA PHE A 479 -0.65 27.49 11.82
C PHE A 479 -2.10 27.16 11.43
#